data_AF-A0A831VB24-F1
#
_entry.id   AF-A0A831VB24-F1
#
_cell.length_a   1.000
_cell.length_b   1.000
_cell.length_c   1.000
_cell.angle_alpha   90.00
_cell.angle_beta   90.00
_cell.angle_gamma   90.00
#
_symmetry.space_group_name_H-M   'P 1'
#
loop_
_entity.id
_entity.type
_entity.pdbx_description
1 polymer ?
#
loop_
_entity_poly.entity_id
_entity_poly.type
_entity_poly.pdbx_seq_one_letter_code
_entity_poly.pdbx_strand_id
1 'polypeptide(L)'
;MEGWIHALRDLLVDNLRRSRLPLPADRSICSRWASGLPEGGRRVLYTSCMYQLAPLIARAVDVLERVGAGSGGVRAKMAAAGARLFGGLLLRPSDEEAGRADGILRNIAAMLGRAGIQFGVLRDEPYSGALLYELGFEEDFASYAREVYRYFKERGVEEVITVDPHTHYVLERAYPKYVDGFDLKVVSYMDLVRPSRASVAKAVVHDSCLYARYLDRYDVYRRLLDSAGVARVEDPYVTGKAYSGCCGGPIESVRPDVAGEVAKIRARQLSRLSDVVVTVCPICRVNLSRAAPTLKVLDLAEVVS
;
A
#
# COMPACT_ATOMS: atom_id res chain seq x y z
N MET A 1 23.61 -12.51 -0.83
CA MET A 1 22.32 -11.91 -1.20
C MET A 1 21.25 -12.99 -1.35
N GLU A 2 21.54 -14.08 -2.08
CA GLU A 2 20.64 -15.24 -2.22
C GLU A 2 20.10 -15.79 -0.90
N GLY A 3 20.98 -16.02 0.10
CA GLY A 3 20.54 -16.52 1.41
C GLY A 3 19.56 -15.61 2.16
N TRP A 4 19.64 -14.29 1.97
CA TRP A 4 18.67 -13.34 2.54
C TRP A 4 17.33 -13.41 1.82
N ILE A 5 17.34 -13.49 0.48
CA ILE A 5 16.12 -13.59 -0.32
C ILE A 5 15.34 -14.87 0.02
N HIS A 6 16.03 -16.00 0.20
CA HIS A 6 15.40 -17.24 0.65
C HIS A 6 14.81 -17.12 2.06
N ALA A 7 15.56 -16.55 3.02
CA ALA A 7 15.05 -16.34 4.37
C ALA A 7 13.85 -15.38 4.41
N LEU A 8 13.86 -14.34 3.58
CA LEU A 8 12.74 -13.41 3.41
C LEU A 8 11.52 -14.13 2.82
N ARG A 9 11.71 -14.93 1.76
CA ARG A 9 10.65 -15.76 1.17
C ARG A 9 9.99 -16.65 2.22
N ASP A 10 10.79 -17.42 2.96
CA ASP A 10 10.29 -18.34 3.98
C ASP A 10 9.51 -17.59 5.06
N LEU A 11 10.02 -16.43 5.51
CA LEU A 11 9.33 -15.56 6.46
C LEU A 11 7.98 -15.08 5.94
N LEU A 12 7.92 -14.60 4.68
CA LEU A 12 6.68 -14.11 4.09
C LEU A 12 5.65 -15.23 3.94
N VAL A 13 6.06 -16.37 3.38
CA VAL A 13 5.18 -17.53 3.15
C VAL A 13 4.66 -18.09 4.48
N ASP A 14 5.51 -18.22 5.47
CA ASP A 14 5.11 -18.71 6.79
C ASP A 14 4.12 -17.77 7.50
N ASN A 15 4.32 -16.45 7.40
CA ASN A 15 3.38 -15.50 7.98
C ASN A 15 2.04 -15.51 7.23
N LEU A 16 2.06 -15.56 5.89
CA LEU A 16 0.84 -15.61 5.09
C LEU A 16 0.01 -16.87 5.41
N ARG A 17 0.66 -18.02 5.62
CA ARG A 17 -0.01 -19.26 6.05
C ARG A 17 -0.62 -19.16 7.44
N ARG A 18 0.05 -18.50 8.38
CA ARG A 18 -0.40 -18.40 9.79
C ARG A 18 -1.46 -17.32 10.02
N SER A 19 -1.26 -16.13 9.45
CA SER A 19 -2.03 -14.93 9.77
C SER A 19 -2.70 -14.27 8.56
N ARG A 20 -2.41 -14.74 7.34
CA ARG A 20 -2.80 -14.09 6.08
C ARG A 20 -2.23 -12.68 5.91
N LEU A 21 -1.18 -12.34 6.65
CA LEU A 21 -0.41 -11.10 6.51
C LEU A 21 1.04 -11.42 6.17
N PRO A 22 1.73 -10.54 5.42
CA PRO A 22 3.12 -10.80 5.00
C PRO A 22 4.12 -10.66 6.15
N LEU A 23 3.75 -9.97 7.24
CA LEU A 23 4.59 -9.78 8.42
C LEU A 23 3.87 -10.21 9.70
N PRO A 24 4.60 -10.50 10.79
CA PRO A 24 4.01 -10.78 12.09
C PRO A 24 3.26 -9.55 12.62
N ALA A 25 1.93 -9.58 12.55
CA ALA A 25 1.06 -8.53 13.05
C ALA A 25 -0.28 -9.10 13.53
N ASP A 26 -0.90 -8.40 14.47
CA ASP A 26 -2.27 -8.69 14.88
C ASP A 26 -3.24 -8.28 13.76
N ARG A 27 -4.07 -9.23 13.31
CA ARG A 27 -5.01 -9.03 12.19
C ARG A 27 -6.06 -7.94 12.46
N SER A 28 -6.37 -7.66 13.74
CA SER A 28 -7.29 -6.60 14.10
C SER A 28 -6.87 -5.24 13.56
N ILE A 29 -5.57 -5.02 13.32
CA ILE A 29 -5.07 -3.77 12.72
C ILE A 29 -5.74 -3.49 11.37
N CYS A 30 -6.08 -4.52 10.60
CA CYS A 30 -6.64 -4.41 9.26
C CYS A 30 -8.14 -4.05 9.25
N SER A 31 -8.84 -4.17 10.38
CA SER A 31 -10.31 -4.03 10.43
C SER A 31 -10.83 -2.93 11.36
N ARG A 32 -9.98 -2.30 12.19
CA ARG A 32 -10.39 -1.19 13.08
C ARG A 32 -11.02 -0.01 12.35
N TRP A 33 -10.53 0.31 11.15
CA TRP A 33 -11.06 1.41 10.35
C TRP A 33 -12.52 1.19 9.95
N ALA A 34 -12.93 -0.08 9.80
CA ALA A 34 -14.21 -0.51 9.24
C ALA A 34 -15.35 -0.62 10.26
N SER A 35 -15.13 -0.16 11.50
CA SER A 35 -16.17 -0.13 12.53
C SER A 35 -17.42 0.63 12.04
N GLY A 36 -18.59 0.03 12.19
CA GLY A 36 -19.87 0.57 11.72
C GLY A 36 -20.19 0.34 10.24
N LEU A 37 -19.29 -0.23 9.44
CA LEU A 37 -19.57 -0.60 8.05
C LEU A 37 -20.16 -2.01 7.93
N PRO A 38 -21.06 -2.25 6.94
CA PRO A 38 -21.71 -3.55 6.75
C PRO A 38 -20.68 -4.63 6.36
N GLU A 39 -20.82 -5.84 6.91
CA GLU A 39 -19.95 -6.99 6.61
C GLU A 39 -20.47 -7.75 5.38
N GLY A 40 -19.55 -8.16 4.50
CA GLY A 40 -19.83 -9.02 3.35
C GLY A 40 -20.59 -8.36 2.20
N GLY A 41 -21.23 -9.17 1.36
CA GLY A 41 -21.98 -8.73 0.19
C GLY A 41 -21.23 -8.96 -1.13
N ARG A 42 -21.95 -8.78 -2.26
CA ARG A 42 -21.42 -9.03 -3.61
C ARG A 42 -20.34 -8.02 -4.01
N ARG A 43 -20.43 -6.79 -3.52
CA ARG A 43 -19.45 -5.72 -3.73
C ARG A 43 -18.80 -5.38 -2.41
N VAL A 44 -17.47 -5.51 -2.33
CA VAL A 44 -16.71 -5.23 -1.11
C VAL A 44 -15.62 -4.18 -1.34
N LEU A 45 -15.39 -3.34 -0.34
CA LEU A 45 -14.20 -2.49 -0.24
C LEU A 45 -13.07 -3.31 0.37
N TYR A 46 -12.10 -3.71 -0.46
CA TYR A 46 -10.99 -4.57 -0.09
C TYR A 46 -9.70 -3.76 -0.03
N THR A 47 -9.02 -3.81 1.11
CA THR A 47 -7.84 -2.97 1.34
C THR A 47 -6.54 -3.74 1.34
N SER A 48 -6.63 -5.08 1.38
CA SER A 48 -5.47 -5.98 1.55
C SER A 48 -4.59 -5.55 2.74
N CYS A 49 -5.16 -4.85 3.73
CA CYS A 49 -4.43 -4.23 4.84
C CYS A 49 -3.25 -3.31 4.43
N MET A 50 -3.18 -2.82 3.19
CA MET A 50 -1.99 -2.14 2.67
C MET A 50 -1.66 -0.83 3.40
N TYR A 51 -2.69 -0.06 3.75
CA TYR A 51 -2.51 1.20 4.47
C TYR A 51 -1.95 1.02 5.88
N GLN A 52 -2.29 -0.08 6.56
CA GLN A 52 -1.78 -0.41 7.88
C GLN A 52 -0.44 -1.16 7.83
N LEU A 53 -0.20 -1.97 6.80
CA LEU A 53 1.06 -2.70 6.63
C LEU A 53 2.21 -1.79 6.19
N ALA A 54 1.97 -0.76 5.39
CA ALA A 54 3.03 0.14 4.93
C ALA A 54 3.87 0.77 6.07
N PRO A 55 3.28 1.41 7.10
CA PRO A 55 4.06 1.95 8.22
C PRO A 55 4.71 0.86 9.08
N LEU A 56 4.10 -0.33 9.18
CA LEU A 56 4.68 -1.49 9.86
C LEU A 56 5.94 -2.00 9.16
N ILE A 57 5.90 -2.15 7.84
CA ILE A 57 7.04 -2.59 7.01
C ILE A 57 8.18 -1.57 7.13
N ALA A 58 7.87 -0.29 6.99
CA ALA A 58 8.85 0.78 7.14
C ALA A 58 9.55 0.75 8.51
N ARG A 59 8.78 0.50 9.57
CA ARG A 59 9.34 0.34 10.93
C ARG A 59 10.24 -0.89 11.04
N ALA A 60 9.86 -2.00 10.40
CA ALA A 60 10.68 -3.20 10.35
C ALA A 60 12.03 -2.93 9.66
N VAL A 61 12.02 -2.22 8.53
CA VAL A 61 13.24 -1.83 7.83
C VAL A 61 14.12 -0.91 8.66
N ASP A 62 13.56 0.12 9.31
CA ASP A 62 14.33 1.00 10.20
C ASP A 62 15.06 0.22 11.30
N VAL A 63 14.41 -0.80 11.87
CA VAL A 63 15.01 -1.68 12.89
C VAL A 63 16.13 -2.52 12.27
N LEU A 64 15.92 -3.11 11.10
CA LEU A 64 16.93 -3.91 10.40
C LEU A 64 18.18 -3.09 10.05
N GLU A 65 18.02 -1.88 9.54
CA GLU A 65 19.13 -0.97 9.21
C GLU A 65 19.93 -0.59 10.46
N ARG A 66 19.26 -0.29 11.58
CA ARG A 66 19.91 0.07 12.86
C ARG A 66 20.65 -1.11 13.50
N VAL A 67 20.11 -2.32 13.35
CA VAL A 67 20.72 -3.54 13.91
C VAL A 67 21.91 -4.01 13.07
N GLY A 68 21.94 -3.64 11.78
CA GLY A 68 23.08 -3.84 10.90
C GLY A 68 23.33 -5.31 10.56
N ALA A 69 23.09 -5.68 9.29
CA ALA A 69 23.53 -6.94 8.69
C ALA A 69 25.07 -7.03 8.52
N GLY A 70 25.83 -6.52 9.50
CA GLY A 70 27.29 -6.49 9.53
C GLY A 70 27.91 -6.72 10.92
N SER A 71 27.14 -6.68 12.02
CA SER A 71 27.69 -6.98 13.34
C SER A 71 27.49 -8.46 13.70
N GLY A 72 28.34 -9.33 13.17
CA GLY A 72 28.48 -10.68 13.71
C GLY A 72 28.88 -10.60 15.19
N GLY A 73 28.10 -11.21 16.08
CA GLY A 73 28.41 -11.25 17.51
C GLY A 73 27.19 -11.38 18.42
N VAL A 74 27.42 -11.31 19.73
CA VAL A 74 26.41 -11.42 20.81
C VAL A 74 25.25 -10.44 20.63
N ARG A 75 25.50 -9.26 20.03
CA ARG A 75 24.46 -8.26 19.72
C ARG A 75 23.44 -8.76 18.70
N ALA A 76 23.86 -9.47 17.64
CA ALA A 76 22.93 -10.05 16.68
C ALA A 76 22.08 -11.18 17.29
N LYS A 77 22.68 -12.00 18.17
CA LYS A 77 21.96 -13.05 18.90
C LYS A 77 20.95 -12.48 19.91
N MET A 78 21.32 -11.41 20.61
CA MET A 78 20.40 -10.71 21.52
C MET A 78 19.30 -9.95 20.78
N ALA A 79 19.60 -9.34 19.62
CA ALA A 79 18.58 -8.72 18.76
C ALA A 79 17.59 -9.76 18.22
N ALA A 80 18.07 -10.94 17.80
CA ALA A 80 17.21 -12.04 17.36
C ALA A 80 16.34 -12.61 18.51
N ALA A 81 16.88 -12.72 19.72
CA ALA A 81 16.11 -13.13 20.90
C ALA A 81 15.08 -12.06 21.32
N GLY A 82 15.46 -10.78 21.30
CA GLY A 82 14.58 -9.65 21.59
C GLY A 82 13.47 -9.48 20.55
N ALA A 83 13.74 -9.71 19.27
CA ALA A 83 12.73 -9.73 18.21
C ALA A 83 11.74 -10.88 18.38
N ARG A 84 12.15 -12.03 18.93
CA ARG A 84 11.23 -13.14 19.25
C ARG A 84 10.34 -12.86 20.47
N LEU A 85 10.84 -12.15 21.48
CA LEU A 85 10.10 -11.85 22.72
C LEU A 85 9.25 -10.56 22.63
N PHE A 86 9.75 -9.53 21.93
CA PHE A 86 9.16 -8.19 21.87
C PHE A 86 8.96 -7.68 20.45
N GLY A 87 9.16 -8.52 19.42
CA GLY A 87 9.09 -8.12 18.01
C GLY A 87 7.76 -7.45 17.63
N GLY A 88 6.63 -7.95 18.14
CA GLY A 88 5.34 -7.32 17.88
C GLY A 88 5.23 -5.88 18.41
N LEU A 89 5.89 -5.56 19.53
CA LEU A 89 5.90 -4.22 20.11
C LEU A 89 6.91 -3.29 19.43
N LEU A 90 8.09 -3.82 19.07
CA LEU A 90 9.14 -3.09 18.35
C LEU A 90 8.72 -2.67 16.94
N LEU A 91 7.91 -3.50 16.30
CA LEU A 91 7.39 -3.28 14.95
C LEU A 91 6.10 -2.46 14.94
N ARG A 92 5.42 -2.30 16.09
CA ARG A 92 4.16 -1.54 16.17
C ARG A 92 4.36 -0.11 15.62
N PRO A 93 3.56 0.33 14.62
CA PRO A 93 3.60 1.71 14.15
C PRO A 93 3.15 2.67 15.27
N SER A 94 3.52 3.94 15.18
CA SER A 94 3.03 4.96 16.11
C SER A 94 1.50 5.05 16.03
N ASP A 95 0.85 5.41 17.13
CA ASP A 95 -0.61 5.57 17.16
C ASP A 95 -1.08 6.66 16.19
N GLU A 96 -0.23 7.67 15.93
CA GLU A 96 -0.45 8.69 14.91
C GLU A 96 -0.50 8.09 13.49
N GLU A 97 0.51 7.30 13.09
CA GLU A 97 0.54 6.70 11.75
C GLU A 97 -0.55 5.64 11.58
N ALA A 98 -0.84 4.87 12.64
CA ALA A 98 -1.96 3.93 12.65
C ALA A 98 -3.32 4.64 12.52
N GLY A 99 -3.52 5.74 13.26
CA GLY A 99 -4.72 6.56 13.18
C GLY A 99 -4.89 7.24 11.83
N ARG A 100 -3.78 7.69 11.23
CA ARG A 100 -3.76 8.27 9.88
C ARG A 100 -4.13 7.25 8.81
N ALA A 101 -3.58 6.04 8.88
CA ALA A 101 -3.95 4.94 7.97
C ALA A 101 -5.45 4.60 8.08
N ASP A 102 -5.98 4.46 9.30
CA ASP A 102 -7.40 4.21 9.52
C ASP A 102 -8.28 5.39 9.04
N GLY A 103 -7.81 6.63 9.22
CA GLY A 103 -8.46 7.85 8.76
C GLY A 103 -8.58 7.94 7.24
N ILE A 104 -7.52 7.57 6.51
CA ILE A 104 -7.53 7.54 5.04
C ILE A 104 -8.62 6.58 4.53
N LEU A 105 -8.68 5.36 5.06
CA LEU A 105 -9.68 4.39 4.64
C LEU A 105 -11.11 4.83 4.98
N ARG A 106 -11.32 5.47 6.13
CA ARG A 106 -12.60 6.08 6.50
C ARG A 106 -12.99 7.21 5.56
N ASN A 107 -12.04 8.03 5.12
CA ASN A 107 -12.32 9.08 4.12
C ASN A 107 -12.73 8.47 2.77
N ILE A 108 -12.07 7.40 2.33
CA ILE A 108 -12.46 6.65 1.12
C ILE A 108 -13.87 6.09 1.26
N ALA A 109 -14.17 5.40 2.36
CA ALA A 109 -15.50 4.86 2.63
C ALA A 109 -16.58 5.96 2.66
N ALA A 110 -16.28 7.12 3.27
CA ALA A 110 -17.17 8.26 3.31
C ALA A 110 -17.41 8.87 1.92
N MET A 111 -16.38 8.97 1.08
CA MET A 111 -16.53 9.44 -0.31
C MET A 111 -17.40 8.49 -1.14
N LEU A 112 -17.20 7.17 -1.00
CA LEU A 112 -18.04 6.16 -1.65
C LEU A 112 -19.50 6.25 -1.20
N GLY A 113 -19.72 6.43 0.11
CA GLY A 113 -21.05 6.63 0.68
C GLY A 113 -21.74 7.90 0.15
N ARG A 114 -21.02 9.03 0.06
CA ARG A 114 -21.52 10.28 -0.54
C ARG A 114 -21.84 10.12 -2.03
N ALA A 115 -21.11 9.26 -2.74
CA ALA A 115 -21.37 8.92 -4.14
C ALA A 115 -22.53 7.90 -4.31
N GLY A 116 -23.19 7.48 -3.23
CA GLY A 116 -24.30 6.52 -3.27
C GLY A 116 -23.88 5.08 -3.54
N ILE A 117 -22.57 4.78 -3.46
CA ILE A 117 -22.04 3.45 -3.74
C ILE A 117 -22.29 2.55 -2.52
N GLN A 118 -23.09 1.51 -2.71
CA GLN A 118 -23.31 0.47 -1.71
C GLN A 118 -22.16 -0.55 -1.77
N PHE A 119 -21.55 -0.87 -0.63
CA PHE A 119 -20.50 -1.88 -0.50
C PHE A 119 -20.50 -2.42 0.93
N GLY A 120 -19.96 -3.61 1.14
CA GLY A 120 -19.55 -4.08 2.46
C GLY A 120 -18.04 -4.20 2.60
N VAL A 121 -17.61 -4.70 3.74
CA VAL A 121 -16.20 -4.93 4.08
C VAL A 121 -15.99 -6.37 4.51
N LEU A 122 -14.74 -6.81 4.56
CA LEU A 122 -14.34 -8.13 5.00
C LEU A 122 -13.39 -7.99 6.20
N ARG A 123 -13.89 -8.19 7.42
CA ARG A 123 -13.09 -7.97 8.64
C ARG A 123 -11.92 -8.94 8.76
N ASP A 124 -12.02 -10.10 8.11
CA ASP A 124 -10.99 -11.12 8.03
C ASP A 124 -10.30 -11.18 6.66
N GLU A 125 -10.26 -10.07 5.92
CA GLU A 125 -9.68 -10.02 4.58
C GLU A 125 -8.22 -10.53 4.58
N PRO A 126 -7.84 -11.40 3.61
CA PRO A 126 -6.45 -11.79 3.42
C PRO A 126 -5.64 -10.66 2.78
N TYR A 127 -4.34 -10.66 3.00
CA TYR A 127 -3.42 -9.93 2.13
C TYR A 127 -3.55 -10.41 0.67
N SER A 128 -3.28 -9.53 -0.29
CA SER A 128 -3.41 -9.81 -1.73
C SER A 128 -2.26 -10.63 -2.31
N GLY A 129 -1.15 -10.76 -1.58
CA GLY A 129 0.06 -11.41 -2.07
C GLY A 129 0.94 -10.49 -2.94
N ALA A 130 0.65 -9.18 -3.02
CA ALA A 130 1.39 -8.25 -3.86
C ALA A 130 2.92 -8.32 -3.68
N LEU A 131 3.40 -8.42 -2.43
CA LEU A 131 4.82 -8.54 -2.15
C LEU A 131 5.45 -9.84 -2.68
N LEU A 132 4.71 -10.97 -2.71
CA LEU A 132 5.22 -12.21 -3.30
C LEU A 132 5.43 -12.02 -4.82
N TYR A 133 4.47 -11.39 -5.49
CA TYR A 133 4.55 -11.12 -6.92
C TYR A 133 5.70 -10.14 -7.26
N GLU A 134 5.80 -9.05 -6.50
CA GLU A 134 6.79 -7.99 -6.74
C GLU A 134 8.23 -8.43 -6.46
N LEU A 135 8.43 -9.39 -5.56
CA LEU A 135 9.73 -10.00 -5.28
C LEU A 135 10.06 -11.19 -6.20
N GLY A 136 9.15 -11.57 -7.11
CA GLY A 136 9.36 -12.67 -8.04
C GLY A 136 9.21 -14.06 -7.44
N PHE A 137 8.52 -14.21 -6.29
CA PHE A 137 8.18 -15.51 -5.70
C PHE A 137 6.94 -16.09 -6.39
N GLU A 138 7.05 -16.35 -7.69
CA GLU A 138 5.92 -16.64 -8.58
C GLU A 138 5.14 -17.90 -8.18
N GLU A 139 5.81 -18.98 -7.77
CA GLU A 139 5.14 -20.22 -7.36
C GLU A 139 4.31 -20.03 -6.08
N ASP A 140 4.87 -19.33 -5.08
CA ASP A 140 4.17 -19.02 -3.84
C ASP A 140 3.02 -18.06 -4.09
N PHE A 141 3.22 -17.05 -4.95
CA PHE A 141 2.17 -16.15 -5.38
C PHE A 141 1.03 -16.89 -6.08
N ALA A 142 1.33 -17.80 -7.01
CA ALA A 142 0.33 -18.57 -7.73
C ALA A 142 -0.52 -19.44 -6.79
N SER A 143 0.11 -20.10 -5.81
CA SER A 143 -0.61 -20.87 -4.79
C SER A 143 -1.51 -19.95 -3.95
N TYR A 144 -0.95 -18.86 -3.44
CA TYR A 144 -1.66 -17.95 -2.55
C TYR A 144 -2.80 -17.20 -3.25
N ALA A 145 -2.61 -16.78 -4.50
CA ALA A 145 -3.65 -16.11 -5.29
C ALA A 145 -4.90 -16.99 -5.47
N ARG A 146 -4.74 -18.31 -5.65
CA ARG A 146 -5.87 -19.26 -5.72
C ARG A 146 -6.60 -19.38 -4.39
N GLU A 147 -5.89 -19.33 -3.26
CA GLU A 147 -6.50 -19.33 -1.93
C GLU A 147 -7.29 -18.04 -1.65
N VAL A 148 -6.71 -16.88 -1.98
CA VAL A 148 -7.37 -15.57 -1.84
C VAL A 148 -8.59 -15.48 -2.75
N TYR A 149 -8.49 -15.96 -4.00
CA TYR A 149 -9.63 -16.01 -4.90
C TYR A 149 -10.74 -16.91 -4.36
N ARG A 150 -10.41 -18.12 -3.89
CA ARG A 150 -11.39 -19.02 -3.26
C ARG A 150 -12.09 -18.35 -2.08
N TYR A 151 -11.35 -17.62 -1.25
CA TYR A 151 -11.91 -16.85 -0.14
C TYR A 151 -12.98 -15.84 -0.58
N PHE A 152 -12.77 -15.12 -1.69
CA PHE A 152 -13.78 -14.23 -2.27
C PHE A 152 -15.02 -15.00 -2.75
N LYS A 153 -14.81 -16.11 -3.47
CA LYS A 153 -15.92 -16.90 -4.02
C LYS A 153 -16.77 -17.57 -2.94
N GLU A 154 -16.17 -18.11 -1.89
CA GLU A 154 -16.86 -18.69 -0.73
C GLU A 154 -17.75 -17.66 0.00
N ARG A 155 -17.45 -16.36 -0.14
CA ARG A 155 -18.21 -15.26 0.46
C ARG A 155 -19.19 -14.60 -0.51
N GLY A 156 -19.32 -15.13 -1.72
CA GLY A 156 -20.23 -14.59 -2.75
C GLY A 156 -19.81 -13.20 -3.26
N VAL A 157 -18.52 -12.87 -3.19
CA VAL A 157 -18.00 -11.60 -3.73
C VAL A 157 -17.90 -11.72 -5.26
N GLU A 158 -18.43 -10.72 -5.94
CA GLU A 158 -18.46 -10.58 -7.40
C GLU A 158 -17.65 -9.35 -7.86
N GLU A 159 -17.62 -8.28 -7.05
CA GLU A 159 -16.90 -7.05 -7.33
C GLU A 159 -16.07 -6.60 -6.12
N VAL A 160 -14.83 -6.19 -6.38
CA VAL A 160 -13.93 -5.62 -5.39
C VAL A 160 -13.60 -4.18 -5.75
N ILE A 161 -13.85 -3.27 -4.81
CA ILE A 161 -13.35 -1.89 -4.83
C ILE A 161 -12.00 -1.88 -4.12
N THR A 162 -10.93 -1.54 -4.84
CA THR A 162 -9.58 -1.44 -4.30
C THR A 162 -9.24 0.01 -3.94
N VAL A 163 -8.32 0.16 -2.98
CA VAL A 163 -7.89 1.48 -2.47
C VAL A 163 -6.46 1.84 -2.83
N ASP A 164 -5.63 0.89 -3.24
CA ASP A 164 -4.22 1.08 -3.52
C ASP A 164 -3.77 0.40 -4.82
N PRO A 165 -2.68 0.88 -5.45
CA PRO A 165 -2.24 0.40 -6.75
C PRO A 165 -1.70 -1.03 -6.75
N HIS A 166 -1.10 -1.49 -5.64
CA HIS A 166 -0.44 -2.79 -5.57
C HIS A 166 -1.47 -3.90 -5.53
N THR A 167 -2.47 -3.75 -4.66
CA THR A 167 -3.64 -4.62 -4.60
C THR A 167 -4.41 -4.62 -5.91
N HIS A 168 -4.66 -3.43 -6.48
CA HIS A 168 -5.37 -3.33 -7.75
C HIS A 168 -4.63 -4.05 -8.88
N TYR A 169 -3.32 -3.84 -8.99
CA TYR A 169 -2.52 -4.49 -10.03
C TYR A 169 -2.53 -6.00 -9.91
N VAL A 170 -2.32 -6.55 -8.71
CA VAL A 170 -2.32 -8.02 -8.60
C VAL A 170 -3.69 -8.62 -8.89
N LEU A 171 -4.78 -8.02 -8.41
CA LEU A 171 -6.12 -8.54 -8.71
C LEU A 171 -6.51 -8.40 -10.18
N GLU A 172 -6.25 -7.24 -10.82
CA GLU A 172 -6.69 -6.99 -12.21
C GLU A 172 -5.76 -7.65 -13.23
N ARG A 173 -4.43 -7.63 -13.02
CA ARG A 173 -3.44 -8.01 -14.04
C ARG A 173 -2.71 -9.30 -13.76
N ALA A 174 -2.47 -9.64 -12.50
CA ALA A 174 -1.67 -10.82 -12.14
C ALA A 174 -2.56 -12.06 -11.92
N TYR A 175 -3.57 -11.98 -11.06
CA TYR A 175 -4.46 -13.09 -10.68
C TYR A 175 -5.05 -13.84 -11.89
N PRO A 176 -5.53 -13.16 -12.96
CA PRO A 176 -6.06 -13.85 -14.14
C PRO A 176 -5.08 -14.80 -14.84
N LYS A 177 -3.77 -14.66 -14.60
CA LYS A 177 -2.73 -15.54 -15.18
C LYS A 177 -2.50 -16.81 -14.36
N TYR A 178 -2.93 -16.84 -13.10
CA TYR A 178 -2.64 -17.94 -12.16
C TYR A 178 -3.89 -18.64 -11.63
N VAL A 179 -5.07 -18.02 -11.83
CA VAL A 179 -6.37 -18.51 -11.37
C VAL A 179 -7.26 -18.81 -12.58
N ASP A 180 -7.54 -20.09 -12.79
CA ASP A 180 -8.45 -20.53 -13.85
C ASP A 180 -9.88 -20.06 -13.55
N GLY A 181 -10.55 -19.51 -14.57
CA GLY A 181 -11.92 -19.02 -14.44
C GLY A 181 -12.06 -17.79 -13.54
N PHE A 182 -11.01 -16.96 -13.43
CA PHE A 182 -11.07 -15.70 -12.69
C PHE A 182 -12.16 -14.78 -13.24
N ASP A 183 -13.19 -14.50 -12.44
CA ASP A 183 -14.38 -13.72 -12.82
C ASP A 183 -14.63 -12.49 -11.92
N LEU A 184 -13.70 -12.18 -11.01
CA LEU A 184 -13.85 -11.09 -10.06
C LEU A 184 -13.70 -9.75 -10.76
N LYS A 185 -14.71 -8.88 -10.66
CA LYS A 185 -14.61 -7.52 -11.18
C LYS A 185 -13.80 -6.64 -10.24
N VAL A 186 -12.75 -6.01 -10.75
CA VAL A 186 -11.85 -5.14 -9.97
C VAL A 186 -12.07 -3.69 -10.38
N VAL A 187 -12.35 -2.81 -9.41
CA VAL A 187 -12.59 -1.37 -9.65
C VAL A 187 -11.79 -0.56 -8.65
N SER A 188 -11.21 0.57 -9.06
CA SER A 188 -10.59 1.50 -8.11
C SER A 188 -11.64 2.43 -7.51
N TYR A 189 -11.55 2.73 -6.21
CA TYR A 189 -12.45 3.72 -5.58
C TYR A 189 -12.43 5.07 -6.31
N MET A 190 -11.28 5.44 -6.88
CA MET A 190 -11.08 6.68 -7.63
C MET A 190 -12.00 6.79 -8.85
N ASP A 191 -12.40 5.67 -9.44
CA ASP A 191 -13.30 5.66 -10.60
C ASP A 191 -14.75 5.96 -10.19
N LEU A 192 -15.09 5.71 -8.92
CA LEU A 192 -16.45 5.76 -8.36
C LEU A 192 -16.77 7.07 -7.64
N VAL A 193 -15.75 7.83 -7.24
CA VAL A 193 -15.92 9.06 -6.45
C VAL A 193 -15.81 10.31 -7.34
N ARG A 194 -16.45 11.40 -6.91
CA ARG A 194 -16.42 12.72 -7.56
C ARG A 194 -16.30 13.81 -6.50
N PRO A 195 -15.08 14.00 -5.93
CA PRO A 195 -14.88 15.00 -4.89
C PRO A 195 -15.08 16.41 -5.45
N SER A 196 -15.47 17.33 -4.57
CA SER A 196 -15.77 18.73 -4.94
C SER A 196 -15.04 19.76 -4.09
N ARG A 197 -14.33 19.30 -3.05
CA ARG A 197 -13.57 20.16 -2.15
C ARG A 197 -12.20 19.57 -1.89
N ALA A 198 -11.22 20.45 -1.69
CA ALA A 198 -9.87 20.08 -1.30
C ALA A 198 -9.44 20.77 0.00
N SER A 199 -8.60 20.09 0.78
CA SER A 199 -7.95 20.63 1.98
C SER A 199 -6.66 21.40 1.69
N VAL A 200 -6.20 21.39 0.43
CA VAL A 200 -5.00 22.10 -0.03
C VAL A 200 -5.32 22.89 -1.30
N ALA A 201 -4.72 24.07 -1.43
CA ALA A 201 -4.92 24.93 -2.60
C ALA A 201 -4.02 24.55 -3.79
N LYS A 202 -2.80 24.10 -3.51
CA LYS A 202 -1.76 23.81 -4.52
C LYS A 202 -0.95 22.59 -4.12
N ALA A 203 -0.67 21.70 -5.06
CA ALA A 203 0.15 20.51 -4.81
C ALA A 203 0.80 19.96 -6.08
N VAL A 204 1.86 19.16 -5.92
CA VAL A 204 2.41 18.31 -6.97
C VAL A 204 1.95 16.87 -6.76
N VAL A 205 1.70 16.12 -7.83
CA VAL A 205 1.34 14.71 -7.75
C VAL A 205 2.58 13.84 -7.85
N HIS A 206 2.73 12.88 -6.93
CA HIS A 206 3.59 11.74 -7.13
C HIS A 206 2.80 10.62 -7.80
N ASP A 207 3.02 10.44 -9.09
CA ASP A 207 2.41 9.37 -9.88
C ASP A 207 2.88 7.99 -9.40
N SER A 208 1.95 7.16 -8.90
CA SER A 208 2.25 5.76 -8.58
C SER A 208 2.69 5.03 -9.85
N CYS A 209 3.79 4.29 -9.76
CA CYS A 209 4.30 3.51 -10.89
C CYS A 209 3.26 2.54 -11.47
N LEU A 210 2.47 1.87 -10.62
CA LEU A 210 1.45 0.91 -11.05
C LEU A 210 0.23 1.60 -11.65
N TYR A 211 -0.34 2.59 -10.97
CA TYR A 211 -1.52 3.29 -11.49
C TYR A 211 -1.22 4.08 -12.78
N ALA A 212 -0.06 4.74 -12.85
CA ALA A 212 0.28 5.55 -14.00
C ALA A 212 0.69 4.72 -15.22
N ARG A 213 1.51 3.68 -15.05
CA ARG A 213 2.13 2.96 -16.18
C ARG A 213 1.36 1.73 -16.63
N TYR A 214 0.65 1.06 -15.72
CA TYR A 214 0.11 -0.27 -15.99
C TYR A 214 -1.41 -0.39 -15.82
N LEU A 215 -2.06 0.61 -15.19
CA LEU A 215 -3.51 0.58 -14.92
C LEU A 215 -4.28 1.76 -15.54
N ASP A 216 -3.60 2.60 -16.34
CA ASP A 216 -4.20 3.73 -17.05
C ASP A 216 -5.02 4.68 -16.15
N ARG A 217 -4.52 4.91 -14.94
CA ARG A 217 -5.14 5.83 -13.97
C ARG A 217 -4.43 7.17 -13.85
N TYR A 218 -3.43 7.45 -14.70
CA TYR A 218 -2.67 8.70 -14.72
C TYR A 218 -3.55 9.96 -14.73
N ASP A 219 -4.59 9.98 -15.57
CA ASP A 219 -5.50 11.12 -15.67
C ASP A 219 -6.60 11.10 -14.61
N VAL A 220 -6.86 9.96 -13.96
CA VAL A 220 -7.95 9.82 -13.00
C VAL A 220 -7.71 10.69 -11.78
N TYR A 221 -6.56 10.55 -11.11
CA TYR A 221 -6.27 11.35 -9.92
C TYR A 221 -6.08 12.84 -10.24
N ARG A 222 -5.63 13.19 -11.45
CA ARG A 222 -5.62 14.59 -11.93
C ARG A 222 -7.03 15.16 -12.01
N ARG A 223 -7.96 14.44 -12.64
CA ARG A 223 -9.37 14.86 -12.70
C ARG A 223 -9.98 15.02 -11.32
N LEU A 224 -9.69 14.12 -10.38
CA LEU A 224 -10.20 14.22 -9.01
C LEU A 224 -9.67 15.47 -8.28
N LEU A 225 -8.39 15.78 -8.45
CA LEU A 225 -7.78 17.00 -7.89
C LEU A 225 -8.33 18.27 -8.55
N ASP A 226 -8.49 18.28 -9.87
CA ASP A 226 -9.03 19.41 -10.63
C ASP A 226 -10.49 19.68 -10.25
N SER A 227 -11.31 18.63 -10.14
CA SER A 227 -12.71 18.75 -9.70
C SER A 227 -12.84 19.26 -8.26
N ALA A 228 -11.83 19.02 -7.43
CA ALA A 228 -11.77 19.49 -6.05
C ALA A 228 -11.18 20.91 -5.92
N GLY A 229 -10.74 21.52 -7.03
CA GLY A 229 -10.19 22.88 -7.07
C GLY A 229 -8.71 23.00 -6.71
N VAL A 230 -7.93 21.91 -6.78
CA VAL A 230 -6.49 21.95 -6.49
C VAL A 230 -5.72 22.50 -7.69
N ALA A 231 -4.92 23.55 -7.47
CA ALA A 231 -3.94 24.02 -8.45
C ALA A 231 -2.76 23.03 -8.53
N ARG A 232 -2.80 22.10 -9.48
CA ARG A 232 -1.71 21.14 -9.69
C ARG A 232 -0.48 21.81 -10.29
N VAL A 233 0.69 21.49 -9.73
CA VAL A 233 1.98 21.79 -10.34
C VAL A 233 2.45 20.57 -11.11
N GLU A 234 2.76 20.75 -12.38
CA GLU A 234 3.19 19.67 -13.27
C GLU A 234 4.51 20.05 -13.94
N ASP A 235 5.34 19.05 -14.18
CA ASP A 235 6.55 19.15 -14.99
C ASP A 235 6.64 17.88 -15.85
N PRO A 236 6.74 17.99 -17.19
CA PRO A 236 6.71 16.82 -18.08
C PRO A 236 7.76 15.75 -17.75
N TYR A 237 8.90 16.11 -17.16
CA TYR A 237 10.00 15.22 -16.82
C TYR A 237 9.96 14.71 -15.37
N VAL A 238 9.13 15.31 -14.51
CA VAL A 238 8.94 14.87 -13.12
C VAL A 238 7.60 14.16 -12.92
N THR A 239 6.52 14.71 -13.45
CA THR A 239 5.14 14.24 -13.26
C THR A 239 4.51 13.71 -14.55
N GLY A 240 5.25 13.64 -15.66
CA GLY A 240 4.75 13.03 -16.91
C GLY A 240 4.52 11.51 -16.77
N LYS A 241 3.52 10.97 -17.50
CA LYS A 241 3.17 9.53 -17.47
C LYS A 241 4.37 8.61 -17.73
N ALA A 242 5.24 8.97 -18.67
CA ALA A 242 6.46 8.22 -18.99
C ALA A 242 7.55 8.31 -17.90
N TYR A 243 7.48 9.33 -17.05
CA TYR A 243 8.44 9.66 -15.99
C TYR A 243 7.89 9.40 -14.59
N SER A 244 6.80 8.62 -14.46
CA SER A 244 6.24 8.18 -13.18
C SER A 244 7.20 7.19 -12.49
N GLY A 245 8.25 7.74 -11.89
CA GLY A 245 9.31 7.01 -11.20
C GLY A 245 8.80 6.34 -9.93
N CYS A 246 9.36 5.16 -9.62
CA CYS A 246 9.08 4.44 -8.38
C CYS A 246 9.49 5.26 -7.16
N CYS A 247 8.78 5.10 -6.03
CA CYS A 247 9.20 5.67 -4.75
C CYS A 247 10.35 4.89 -4.08
N GLY A 248 10.66 3.68 -4.55
CA GLY A 248 11.66 2.77 -3.97
C GLY A 248 11.11 1.83 -2.89
N GLY A 249 9.89 2.04 -2.40
CA GLY A 249 9.34 1.31 -1.25
C GLY A 249 9.33 -0.23 -1.41
N PRO A 250 8.78 -0.82 -2.48
CA PRO A 250 8.66 -2.28 -2.58
C PRO A 250 9.98 -3.07 -2.48
N ILE A 251 11.11 -2.46 -2.87
CA ILE A 251 12.42 -3.12 -2.82
C ILE A 251 13.12 -2.98 -1.47
N GLU A 252 12.54 -2.26 -0.50
CA GLU A 252 13.17 -1.95 0.79
C GLU A 252 13.48 -3.20 1.63
N SER A 253 12.71 -4.28 1.45
CA SER A 253 12.95 -5.57 2.12
C SER A 253 14.19 -6.30 1.59
N VAL A 254 14.68 -5.95 0.39
CA VAL A 254 15.85 -6.59 -0.25
C VAL A 254 17.05 -5.66 -0.32
N ARG A 255 16.83 -4.39 -0.67
CA ARG A 255 17.85 -3.35 -0.87
C ARG A 255 17.39 -2.03 -0.24
N PRO A 256 17.37 -1.94 1.11
CA PRO A 256 16.92 -0.73 1.80
C PRO A 256 17.80 0.49 1.47
N ASP A 257 19.09 0.28 1.22
CA ASP A 257 20.02 1.30 0.76
C ASP A 257 19.59 1.93 -0.58
N VAL A 258 19.24 1.09 -1.57
CA VAL A 258 18.77 1.54 -2.88
C VAL A 258 17.39 2.17 -2.78
N ALA A 259 16.49 1.57 -2.01
CA ALA A 259 15.15 2.11 -1.75
C ALA A 259 15.23 3.54 -1.20
N GLY A 260 16.10 3.77 -0.22
CA GLY A 260 16.33 5.07 0.38
C GLY A 260 16.87 6.11 -0.60
N GLU A 261 17.86 5.75 -1.42
CA GLU A 261 18.42 6.68 -2.42
C GLU A 261 17.41 7.02 -3.53
N VAL A 262 16.64 6.04 -4.01
CA VAL A 262 15.55 6.27 -4.97
C VAL A 262 14.51 7.23 -4.37
N ALA A 263 14.12 7.02 -3.10
CA ALA A 263 13.17 7.87 -2.42
C ALA A 263 13.69 9.31 -2.26
N LYS A 264 14.95 9.51 -1.88
CA LYS A 264 15.58 10.84 -1.77
C LYS A 264 15.66 11.56 -3.11
N ILE A 265 16.05 10.86 -4.18
CA ILE A 265 16.05 11.43 -5.53
C ILE A 265 14.63 11.88 -5.90
N ARG A 266 13.65 11.01 -5.69
CA ARG A 266 12.26 11.31 -6.06
C ARG A 266 11.69 12.47 -5.24
N ALA A 267 11.93 12.50 -3.94
CA ALA A 267 11.50 13.59 -3.07
C ALA A 267 12.12 14.93 -3.49
N ARG A 268 13.43 14.97 -3.83
CA ARG A 268 14.10 16.17 -4.34
C ARG A 268 13.54 16.67 -5.66
N GLN A 269 13.07 15.78 -6.54
CA GLN A 269 12.43 16.19 -7.79
C GLN A 269 11.07 16.85 -7.52
N LEU A 270 10.26 16.24 -6.66
CA LEU A 270 8.92 16.73 -6.32
C LEU A 270 8.97 18.05 -5.53
N SER A 271 9.91 18.17 -4.59
CA SER A 271 10.06 19.36 -3.74
C SER A 271 10.46 20.62 -4.51
N ARG A 272 10.99 20.48 -5.73
CA ARG A 272 11.26 21.64 -6.63
C ARG A 272 9.98 22.26 -7.18
N LEU A 273 8.88 21.51 -7.16
CA LEU A 273 7.60 21.92 -7.74
C LEU A 273 6.63 22.41 -6.66
N SER A 274 6.59 21.74 -5.50
CA SER A 274 5.69 22.07 -4.40
C SER A 274 6.15 21.44 -3.09
N ASP A 275 5.92 22.15 -1.97
CA ASP A 275 6.12 21.62 -0.62
C ASP A 275 5.03 20.62 -0.19
N VAL A 276 3.91 20.58 -0.94
CA VAL A 276 2.82 19.62 -0.77
C VAL A 276 2.85 18.62 -1.92
N VAL A 277 3.01 17.34 -1.57
CA VAL A 277 2.98 16.20 -2.50
C VAL A 277 1.73 15.37 -2.22
N VAL A 278 0.95 15.08 -3.27
CA VAL A 278 -0.16 14.13 -3.21
C VAL A 278 0.26 12.79 -3.78
N THR A 279 0.02 11.73 -3.02
CA THR A 279 0.24 10.34 -3.42
C THR A 279 -1.10 9.60 -3.51
N VAL A 280 -1.13 8.51 -4.27
CA VAL A 280 -2.29 7.60 -4.38
C VAL A 280 -1.92 6.18 -3.94
N CYS A 281 -0.85 6.04 -3.15
CA CYS A 281 -0.30 4.76 -2.74
C CYS A 281 0.23 4.86 -1.31
N PRO A 282 -0.17 3.97 -0.39
CA PRO A 282 0.30 4.00 1.00
C PRO A 282 1.81 3.82 1.10
N ILE A 283 2.41 2.96 0.25
CA ILE A 283 3.86 2.74 0.22
C ILE A 283 4.58 4.01 -0.23
N CYS A 284 4.08 4.71 -1.26
CA CYS A 284 4.65 5.98 -1.69
C CYS A 284 4.58 7.04 -0.59
N ARG A 285 3.45 7.16 0.12
CA ARG A 285 3.28 8.10 1.22
C ARG A 285 4.35 7.88 2.29
N VAL A 286 4.41 6.66 2.83
CA VAL A 286 5.34 6.32 3.92
C VAL A 286 6.79 6.49 3.49
N ASN A 287 7.17 5.97 2.31
CA ASN A 287 8.56 6.00 1.88
C ASN A 287 9.06 7.41 1.56
N LEU A 288 8.24 8.24 0.90
CA LEU A 288 8.61 9.62 0.59
C LEU A 288 8.62 10.50 1.86
N SER A 289 7.68 10.30 2.80
CA SER A 289 7.70 10.99 4.09
C SER A 289 8.96 10.72 4.89
N ARG A 290 9.44 9.46 4.91
CA ARG A 290 10.71 9.08 5.55
C ARG A 290 11.91 9.74 4.86
N ALA A 291 11.92 9.76 3.53
CA ALA A 291 13.04 10.29 2.75
C ALA A 291 13.15 11.83 2.78
N ALA A 292 12.05 12.55 2.99
CA ALA A 292 12.02 14.00 3.11
C ALA A 292 11.05 14.45 4.22
N PRO A 293 11.48 14.45 5.49
CA PRO A 293 10.62 14.77 6.64
C PRO A 293 10.03 16.19 6.62
N THR A 294 10.64 17.13 5.89
CA THR A 294 10.15 18.50 5.74
C THR A 294 9.08 18.65 4.66
N LEU A 295 8.88 17.63 3.81
CA LEU A 295 7.93 17.64 2.71
C LEU A 295 6.56 17.15 3.20
N LYS A 296 5.50 17.92 2.91
CA LYS A 296 4.14 17.52 3.29
C LYS A 296 3.60 16.50 2.28
N VAL A 297 3.81 15.22 2.56
CA VAL A 297 3.29 14.11 1.74
C VAL A 297 1.93 13.66 2.26
N LEU A 298 0.90 13.80 1.43
CA LEU A 298 -0.49 13.48 1.73
C LEU A 298 -1.00 12.36 0.81
N ASP A 299 -1.90 11.52 1.30
CA ASP A 299 -2.71 10.65 0.45
C ASP A 299 -3.84 11.47 -0.21
N LEU A 300 -4.23 11.11 -1.43
CA LEU A 300 -5.34 11.73 -2.15
C LEU A 300 -6.60 11.81 -1.29
N ALA A 301 -6.93 10.75 -0.54
CA ALA A 301 -8.10 10.72 0.32
C ALA A 301 -7.98 11.57 1.60
N GLU A 302 -6.82 12.15 1.90
CA GLU A 302 -6.67 13.23 2.89
C GLU A 302 -6.88 14.61 2.28
N VAL A 303 -6.71 14.70 0.95
CA VAL A 303 -6.76 15.96 0.21
C VAL A 303 -8.16 16.27 -0.28
N VAL A 304 -8.87 15.29 -0.85
CA VAL A 304 -10.14 15.53 -1.53
C VAL A 304 -11.33 14.97 -0.75
N SER A 305 -12.50 15.61 -0.89
CA SER A 305 -13.75 15.19 -0.23
C SER A 305 -15.01 15.47 -1.03
#